data_AF-A0A3D1MBH0-F1
#
_entry.id   AF-A0A3D1MBH0-F1
#
_cell.length_a   1.000
_cell.length_b   1.000
_cell.length_c   1.000
_cell.angle_alpha   90.00
_cell.angle_beta   90.00
_cell.angle_gamma   90.00
#
_symmetry.space_group_name_H-M   'P 1'
#
loop_
_entity.id
_entity.type
_entity.pdbx_description
1 polymer ?
#
loop_
_entity_poly.entity_id
_entity_poly.type
_entity_poly.pdbx_seq_one_letter_code
_entity_poly.pdbx_strand_id
1 'polypeptide(L)'
;MRTLPPLPDSCRLEHRVAEILTEQEIHGWSFDEQKAQQLESSLRGEMEATVAILRGEFPLIGGKMFTPKRDNATQGYKQGAELQRLVEFNPTSRDHIAWILQNRLNITLTQTTKTGKLIIDEITLKEISHPFCKLCAKALDLKKKLGMISQGVNAWLKLCTTHNRIHHHCSVSTNTFRCAHRKPNLAQVPAEKQFRELFTASPGNIMVGADLSGIELRMLAHYLGRYDGGRYADILLNDDIHQVNADKIGITRRQVKTVTYAFLYGAGNEKIGMSYDNS
;
A
#
# COMPACT_ATOMS: atom_id res chain seq x y z
N MET A 1 1.54 45.05 32.38
CA MET A 1 1.38 43.64 31.97
C MET A 1 2.76 43.06 31.77
N ARG A 2 3.07 41.88 32.34
CA ARG A 2 4.31 41.17 31.99
C ARG A 2 4.17 40.67 30.56
N THR A 3 5.18 40.91 29.73
CA THR A 3 5.27 40.32 28.38
C THR A 3 5.39 38.80 28.53
N LEU A 4 4.63 38.07 27.71
CA LEU A 4 4.73 36.61 27.66
C LEU A 4 6.14 36.21 27.20
N PRO A 5 6.68 35.08 27.67
CA PRO A 5 7.97 34.58 27.19
C PRO A 5 7.90 34.28 25.69
N PRO A 6 9.03 34.43 24.96
CA PRO A 6 9.08 34.09 23.55
C PRO A 6 8.79 32.60 23.36
N LEU A 7 8.05 32.27 22.29
CA LEU A 7 7.78 30.88 21.93
C LEU A 7 9.09 30.11 21.67
N PRO A 8 9.20 28.85 22.14
CA PRO A 8 10.30 27.98 21.76
C PRO A 8 10.42 27.81 20.25
N ASP A 9 11.63 27.59 19.75
CA ASP A 9 11.86 27.44 18.31
C ASP A 9 11.13 26.24 17.70
N SER A 10 10.97 25.14 18.46
CA SER A 10 10.16 23.99 18.03
C SER A 10 8.69 24.38 17.83
N CYS A 11 8.12 25.18 18.74
CA CYS A 11 6.75 25.67 18.58
C CYS A 11 6.63 26.59 17.36
N ARG A 12 7.59 27.48 17.14
CA ARG A 12 7.61 28.36 15.95
C ARG A 12 7.72 27.55 14.66
N LEU A 13 8.55 26.50 14.64
CA LEU A 13 8.69 25.60 13.50
C LEU A 13 7.36 24.91 13.17
N GLU A 14 6.68 24.34 14.17
CA GLU A 14 5.38 23.67 13.97
C GLU A 14 4.31 24.63 13.42
N HIS A 15 4.25 25.87 13.92
CA HIS A 15 3.31 26.87 13.39
C HIS A 15 3.63 27.20 11.92
N ARG A 16 4.90 27.42 11.60
CA ARG A 16 5.32 27.69 10.22
C ARG A 16 5.05 26.52 9.28
N VAL A 17 5.29 25.29 9.74
CA VAL A 17 4.96 24.07 8.96
C VAL A 17 3.44 24.00 8.74
N ALA A 18 2.63 24.26 9.77
CA ALA A 18 1.18 24.26 9.64
C ALA A 18 0.67 25.31 8.64
N GLU A 19 1.25 26.51 8.63
CA GLU A 19 0.97 27.56 7.63
C GLU A 19 1.26 27.05 6.21
N ILE A 20 2.46 26.52 5.97
CA ILE A 20 2.86 25.98 4.65
C ILE A 20 1.93 24.84 4.21
N LEU A 21 1.60 23.91 5.12
CA LEU A 21 0.70 22.79 4.81
C LEU A 21 -0.72 23.28 4.49
N THR A 22 -1.18 24.33 5.17
CA THR A 22 -2.48 24.95 4.91
C THR A 22 -2.49 25.63 3.54
N GLU A 23 -1.44 26.38 3.20
CA GLU A 23 -1.29 26.98 1.86
C GLU A 23 -1.26 25.91 0.77
N GLN A 24 -0.56 24.81 1.01
CA GLN A 24 -0.52 23.66 0.09
C GLN A 24 -1.92 23.02 -0.09
N GLU A 25 -2.68 22.85 0.99
CA GLU A 25 -4.04 22.32 0.94
C GLU A 25 -4.99 23.25 0.19
N ILE A 26 -4.93 24.56 0.47
CA ILE A 26 -5.72 25.59 -0.23
C ILE A 26 -5.37 25.62 -1.72
N HIS A 27 -4.08 25.55 -2.06
CA HIS A 27 -3.64 25.54 -3.45
C HIS A 27 -4.12 24.28 -4.18
N GLY A 28 -4.00 23.11 -3.56
CA GLY A 28 -4.36 21.82 -4.16
C GLY A 28 -3.47 21.43 -5.36
N TRP A 29 -3.62 20.20 -5.81
CA TRP A 29 -2.90 19.67 -6.98
C TRP A 29 -3.74 19.79 -8.24
N SER A 30 -3.15 20.29 -9.33
CA SER A 30 -3.77 20.19 -10.66
C SER A 30 -3.90 18.73 -11.07
N PHE A 31 -5.07 18.35 -11.56
CA PHE A 31 -5.44 16.97 -11.83
C PHE A 31 -6.11 16.84 -13.20
N ASP A 32 -5.62 15.92 -14.03
CA ASP A 32 -6.17 15.64 -15.35
C ASP A 32 -7.33 14.63 -15.24
N GLU A 33 -8.54 15.17 -15.12
CA GLU A 33 -9.75 14.35 -14.94
C GLU A 33 -10.04 13.47 -16.17
N GLN A 34 -9.82 13.96 -17.38
CA GLN A 34 -10.10 13.21 -18.59
C GLN A 34 -9.17 12.00 -18.72
N LYS A 35 -7.87 12.20 -18.49
CA LYS A 35 -6.89 11.11 -18.48
C LYS A 35 -7.15 10.13 -17.34
N ALA A 36 -7.61 10.62 -16.18
CA ALA A 36 -8.01 9.77 -15.07
C ALA A 36 -9.21 8.89 -15.41
N GLN A 37 -10.24 9.42 -16.09
CA GLN A 37 -11.40 8.65 -16.54
C GLN A 37 -11.03 7.60 -17.60
N GLN A 38 -10.09 7.92 -18.51
CA GLN A 38 -9.57 6.94 -19.48
C GLN A 38 -8.84 5.79 -18.79
N LEU A 39 -7.96 6.11 -17.83
CA LEU A 39 -7.25 5.11 -17.03
C LEU A 39 -8.24 4.25 -16.22
N GLU A 40 -9.25 4.88 -15.62
CA GLU A 40 -10.32 4.21 -14.88
C GLU A 40 -11.02 3.15 -15.74
N SER A 41 -11.42 3.53 -16.95
CA SER A 41 -12.10 2.65 -17.91
C SER A 41 -11.21 1.46 -18.29
N SER A 42 -9.93 1.71 -18.58
CA SER A 42 -8.97 0.64 -18.90
C SER A 42 -8.81 -0.34 -17.73
N LEU A 43 -8.60 0.16 -16.51
CA LEU A 43 -8.43 -0.67 -15.32
C LEU A 43 -9.69 -1.46 -15.00
N ARG A 44 -10.87 -0.88 -15.24
CA ARG A 44 -12.15 -1.55 -15.07
C ARG A 44 -12.30 -2.69 -16.06
N GLY A 45 -11.99 -2.48 -17.34
CA GLY A 45 -12.00 -3.54 -18.35
C GLY A 45 -11.06 -4.69 -17.99
N GLU A 46 -9.85 -4.39 -17.52
CA GLU A 46 -8.93 -5.40 -17.01
C GLU A 46 -9.47 -6.16 -15.80
N MET A 47 -10.15 -5.46 -14.89
CA MET A 47 -10.75 -6.04 -13.70
C MET A 47 -11.89 -7.00 -14.07
N GLU A 48 -12.76 -6.60 -14.99
CA GLU A 48 -13.87 -7.41 -15.49
C GLU A 48 -13.35 -8.68 -16.20
N ALA A 49 -12.36 -8.55 -17.08
CA ALA A 49 -11.73 -9.69 -17.74
C ALA A 49 -11.08 -10.65 -16.74
N THR A 50 -10.35 -10.12 -15.75
CA THR A 50 -9.71 -10.93 -14.71
C THR A 50 -10.75 -11.66 -13.85
N VAL A 51 -11.82 -10.98 -13.46
CA VAL A 51 -12.93 -11.56 -12.68
C VAL A 51 -13.68 -12.61 -13.49
N ALA A 52 -13.87 -12.39 -14.79
CA ALA A 52 -14.53 -13.36 -15.67
C ALA A 52 -13.74 -14.67 -15.76
N ILE A 53 -12.41 -14.61 -15.92
CA ILE A 53 -11.54 -15.80 -15.91
C ILE A 53 -11.67 -16.54 -14.57
N LEU A 54 -11.53 -15.80 -13.47
CA LEU A 54 -11.57 -16.36 -12.12
C LEU A 54 -12.92 -17.01 -11.78
N ARG A 55 -14.03 -16.42 -12.23
CA ARG A 55 -15.37 -16.99 -12.08
C ARG A 55 -15.67 -18.12 -13.04
N GLY A 56 -15.05 -18.12 -14.23
CA GLY A 56 -15.12 -19.24 -15.17
C GLY A 56 -14.47 -20.50 -14.60
N GLU A 57 -13.36 -20.35 -13.87
CA GLU A 57 -12.69 -21.46 -13.19
C GLU A 57 -13.43 -21.86 -11.89
N PHE A 58 -13.83 -20.89 -11.07
CA PHE A 58 -14.52 -21.13 -9.80
C PHE A 58 -15.81 -20.28 -9.70
N PRO A 59 -16.95 -20.77 -10.21
CA PRO A 59 -18.19 -19.99 -10.22
C PRO A 59 -18.80 -19.85 -8.82
N LEU A 60 -18.76 -20.92 -8.03
CA LEU A 60 -19.41 -21.00 -6.73
C LEU A 60 -18.44 -21.48 -5.65
N ILE A 61 -18.60 -20.91 -4.45
CA ILE A 61 -17.90 -21.35 -3.24
C ILE A 61 -18.91 -21.77 -2.17
N GLY A 62 -18.43 -22.57 -1.21
CA GLY A 62 -19.19 -22.88 -0.02
C GLY A 62 -19.33 -21.65 0.88
N GLY A 63 -20.57 -21.25 1.17
CA GLY A 63 -20.89 -20.24 2.16
C GLY A 63 -20.77 -20.76 3.58
N LYS A 64 -21.34 -20.04 4.55
CA LYS A 64 -21.35 -20.48 5.95
C LYS A 64 -22.21 -21.74 6.11
N MET A 65 -21.70 -22.71 6.86
CA MET A 65 -22.50 -23.83 7.35
C MET A 65 -23.60 -23.29 8.27
N PHE A 66 -24.81 -23.82 8.14
CA PHE A 66 -25.87 -23.52 9.09
C PHE A 66 -26.74 -24.75 9.31
N THR A 67 -27.22 -24.90 10.54
CA THR A 67 -28.15 -25.95 10.94
C THR A 67 -29.53 -25.33 11.16
N PRO A 68 -30.55 -25.70 10.38
CA PRO A 68 -31.92 -25.22 10.59
C PRO A 68 -32.44 -25.61 11.97
N LYS A 69 -33.04 -24.64 12.67
CA LYS A 69 -33.69 -24.89 13.98
C LYS A 69 -35.06 -25.57 13.85
N ARG A 70 -35.67 -25.55 12.67
CA ARG A 70 -36.99 -26.10 12.36
C ARG A 70 -37.01 -26.59 10.92
N ASP A 71 -37.91 -27.51 10.62
CA ASP A 71 -38.21 -27.93 9.26
C ASP A 71 -38.81 -26.77 8.45
N ASN A 72 -38.45 -26.70 7.17
CA ASN A 72 -39.05 -25.77 6.21
C ASN A 72 -39.20 -26.47 4.87
N ALA A 73 -40.41 -26.96 4.59
CA ALA A 73 -40.70 -27.71 3.37
C ALA A 73 -40.48 -26.89 2.09
N THR A 74 -40.79 -25.60 2.10
CA THR A 74 -40.64 -24.70 0.93
C THR A 74 -39.18 -24.49 0.55
N GLN A 75 -38.28 -24.44 1.52
CA GLN A 75 -36.84 -24.28 1.30
C GLN A 75 -36.06 -25.60 1.36
N GLY A 76 -36.75 -26.73 1.58
CA GLY A 76 -36.14 -28.06 1.69
C GLY A 76 -35.31 -28.28 2.96
N TYR A 77 -35.53 -27.51 4.03
CA TYR A 77 -34.75 -27.64 5.26
C TYR A 77 -35.32 -28.70 6.17
N LYS A 78 -34.42 -29.53 6.71
CA LYS A 78 -34.69 -30.42 7.83
C LYS A 78 -33.97 -29.95 9.08
N GLN A 79 -34.68 -29.96 10.19
CA GLN A 79 -34.17 -29.63 11.51
C GLN A 79 -33.01 -30.56 11.85
N GLY A 80 -31.91 -29.97 12.33
CA GLY A 80 -30.71 -30.72 12.72
C GLY A 80 -29.82 -31.19 11.56
N ALA A 81 -30.25 -31.08 10.30
CA ALA A 81 -29.40 -31.37 9.15
C ALA A 81 -28.49 -30.17 8.85
N GLU A 82 -27.18 -30.36 8.90
CA GLU A 82 -26.23 -29.29 8.55
C GLU A 82 -26.22 -29.07 7.03
N LEU A 83 -26.29 -27.81 6.61
CA LEU A 83 -26.38 -27.41 5.21
C LEU A 83 -25.36 -26.32 4.91
N GLN A 84 -24.85 -26.32 3.68
CA GLN A 84 -24.01 -25.24 3.16
C GLN A 84 -24.69 -24.59 1.96
N ARG A 85 -24.92 -23.28 2.03
CA ARG A 85 -25.39 -22.53 0.85
C ARG A 85 -24.20 -22.23 -0.05
N LEU A 86 -24.35 -22.47 -1.35
CA LEU A 86 -23.39 -22.00 -2.34
C LEU A 86 -23.59 -20.50 -2.56
N VAL A 87 -22.49 -19.77 -2.68
CA VAL A 87 -22.48 -18.33 -3.00
C VAL A 87 -21.53 -18.08 -4.16
N GLU A 88 -21.80 -17.01 -4.91
CA GLU A 88 -20.94 -16.61 -6.02
C GLU A 88 -19.53 -16.26 -5.54
N PHE A 89 -18.54 -16.68 -6.31
CA PHE A 89 -17.18 -16.28 -6.06
C PHE A 89 -17.01 -14.76 -6.24
N ASN A 90 -16.42 -14.12 -5.23
CA ASN A 90 -15.97 -12.75 -5.26
C ASN A 90 -14.43 -12.76 -5.24
N PRO A 91 -13.76 -12.55 -6.40
CA PRO A 91 -12.31 -12.54 -6.50
C PRO A 91 -11.58 -11.46 -5.70
N THR A 92 -12.32 -10.54 -5.08
CA THR A 92 -11.78 -9.48 -4.24
C THR A 92 -12.01 -9.71 -2.75
N SER A 93 -12.62 -10.84 -2.39
CA SER A 93 -12.86 -11.26 -1.02
C SER A 93 -11.76 -12.22 -0.58
N ARG A 94 -10.95 -11.79 0.39
CA ARG A 94 -9.88 -12.61 0.98
C ARG A 94 -10.39 -13.92 1.56
N ASP A 95 -11.59 -13.88 2.18
CA ASP A 95 -12.23 -15.08 2.74
C ASP A 95 -12.62 -16.07 1.62
N HIS A 96 -13.09 -15.58 0.46
CA HIS A 96 -13.45 -16.46 -0.67
C HIS A 96 -12.21 -17.08 -1.32
N ILE A 97 -11.14 -16.28 -1.48
CA ILE A 97 -9.85 -16.75 -2.00
C ILE A 97 -9.29 -17.85 -1.08
N ALA A 98 -9.26 -17.60 0.24
CA ALA A 98 -8.83 -18.58 1.24
C ALA A 98 -9.62 -19.89 1.14
N TRP A 99 -10.95 -19.80 1.01
CA TRP A 99 -11.81 -20.97 0.89
C TRP A 99 -11.46 -21.81 -0.35
N ILE A 100 -11.26 -21.19 -1.52
CA ILE A 100 -10.88 -21.91 -2.75
C ILE A 100 -9.51 -22.57 -2.59
N LEU A 101 -8.53 -21.83 -2.05
CA LEU A 101 -7.18 -22.36 -1.84
C LEU A 101 -7.20 -23.62 -0.98
N GLN A 102 -7.95 -23.62 0.12
CA GLN A 102 -8.04 -24.77 1.02
C GLN A 102 -8.92 -25.91 0.49
N ASN A 103 -10.12 -25.61 -0.01
CA ASN A 103 -11.16 -26.62 -0.26
C ASN A 103 -11.18 -27.13 -1.71
N ARG A 104 -10.67 -26.34 -2.66
CA ARG A 104 -10.64 -26.72 -4.08
C ARG A 104 -9.25 -27.05 -4.56
N LEU A 105 -8.26 -26.28 -4.11
CA LEU A 105 -6.87 -26.45 -4.54
C LEU A 105 -6.01 -27.24 -3.55
N ASN A 106 -6.53 -27.57 -2.36
CA ASN A 106 -5.82 -28.29 -1.29
C ASN A 106 -4.47 -27.65 -0.92
N ILE A 107 -4.37 -26.32 -1.04
CA ILE A 107 -3.18 -25.54 -0.65
C ILE A 107 -3.31 -25.19 0.83
N THR A 108 -2.33 -25.63 1.61
CA THR A 108 -2.28 -25.38 3.06
C THR A 108 -1.62 -24.04 3.31
N LEU A 109 -2.33 -23.15 4.00
CA LEU A 109 -1.83 -21.84 4.41
C LEU A 109 -1.49 -21.90 5.90
N THR A 110 -0.25 -21.57 6.24
CA THR A 110 0.26 -21.65 7.63
C THR A 110 0.09 -20.34 8.40
N GLN A 111 0.10 -19.20 7.69
CA GLN A 111 0.06 -17.89 8.33
C GLN A 111 -1.37 -17.47 8.68
N THR A 112 -1.60 -17.15 9.97
CA THR A 112 -2.88 -16.68 10.50
C THR A 112 -2.75 -15.31 11.16
N THR A 113 -3.80 -14.51 11.06
CA THR A 113 -3.93 -13.24 11.78
C THR A 113 -4.09 -13.50 13.28
N LYS A 114 -3.91 -12.45 14.10
CA LYS A 114 -4.23 -12.49 15.54
C LYS A 114 -5.67 -12.93 15.83
N THR A 115 -6.57 -12.82 14.85
CA THR A 115 -7.97 -13.22 14.92
C THR A 115 -8.23 -14.65 14.42
N GLY A 116 -7.18 -15.41 14.09
CA GLY A 116 -7.26 -16.80 13.64
C GLY A 116 -7.65 -16.99 12.17
N LYS A 117 -7.82 -15.91 11.39
CA LYS A 117 -8.10 -16.01 9.95
C LYS A 117 -6.81 -16.19 9.16
N LEU A 118 -6.87 -16.87 8.03
CA LEU A 118 -5.72 -16.98 7.13
C LEU A 118 -5.31 -15.62 6.57
N ILE A 119 -4.00 -15.39 6.50
CA ILE A 119 -3.43 -14.19 5.89
C ILE A 119 -3.41 -14.36 4.37
N ILE A 120 -4.36 -13.70 3.70
CA ILE A 120 -4.37 -13.55 2.24
C ILE A 120 -4.04 -12.10 1.89
N ASP A 121 -2.76 -11.84 1.65
CA ASP A 121 -2.30 -10.56 1.10
C ASP A 121 -1.52 -10.78 -0.20
N GLU A 122 -1.03 -9.69 -0.79
CA GLU A 122 -0.27 -9.77 -2.04
C GLU A 122 1.04 -10.57 -1.90
N ILE A 123 1.63 -10.63 -0.70
CA ILE A 123 2.89 -11.35 -0.47
C ILE A 123 2.59 -12.85 -0.46
N THR A 124 1.65 -13.29 0.38
CA THR A 124 1.23 -14.69 0.44
C THR A 124 0.79 -15.21 -0.92
N LEU A 125 0.04 -14.41 -1.70
CA LEU A 125 -0.42 -14.82 -3.02
C LEU A 125 0.71 -14.89 -4.06
N LYS A 126 1.80 -14.13 -3.89
CA LYS A 126 2.96 -14.18 -4.80
C LYS A 126 3.90 -15.35 -4.49
N GLU A 127 4.00 -15.75 -3.22
CA GLU A 127 4.79 -16.91 -2.78
C GLU A 127 4.22 -18.23 -3.31
N ILE A 128 2.89 -18.31 -3.48
CA ILE A 128 2.23 -19.50 -4.00
C ILE A 128 2.32 -19.50 -5.53
N SER A 129 3.12 -20.42 -6.09
CA SER A 129 3.29 -20.59 -7.53
C SER A 129 2.08 -21.28 -8.20
N HIS A 130 0.91 -20.65 -8.14
CA HIS A 130 -0.32 -21.12 -8.80
C HIS A 130 -0.95 -20.00 -9.66
N PRO A 131 -1.43 -20.28 -10.90
CA PRO A 131 -2.04 -19.28 -11.77
C PRO A 131 -3.21 -18.52 -11.13
N PHE A 132 -4.09 -19.23 -10.41
CA PHE A 132 -5.18 -18.64 -9.62
C PHE A 132 -4.68 -17.55 -8.65
N CYS A 133 -3.59 -17.79 -7.91
CA CYS A 133 -3.04 -16.82 -6.95
C CYS A 133 -2.55 -15.55 -7.64
N LYS A 134 -1.89 -15.68 -8.80
CA LYS A 134 -1.45 -14.54 -9.61
C LYS A 134 -2.63 -13.70 -10.09
N LEU A 135 -3.70 -14.33 -10.56
CA LEU A 135 -4.92 -13.65 -11.00
C LEU A 135 -5.65 -12.98 -9.83
N CYS A 136 -5.73 -13.63 -8.66
CA CYS A 136 -6.28 -13.02 -7.45
C CYS A 136 -5.46 -11.82 -6.98
N ALA A 137 -4.12 -11.92 -7.00
CA ALA A 137 -3.25 -10.79 -6.68
C ALA A 137 -3.47 -9.62 -7.64
N LYS A 138 -3.59 -9.91 -8.95
CA LYS A 138 -3.95 -8.90 -9.96
C LYS A 138 -5.30 -8.25 -9.66
N ALA A 139 -6.34 -9.03 -9.35
CA ALA A 139 -7.68 -8.51 -9.05
C ALA A 139 -7.69 -7.62 -7.78
N LEU A 140 -6.91 -7.98 -6.76
CA LEU A 140 -6.76 -7.17 -5.54
C LEU A 140 -6.03 -5.86 -5.81
N ASP A 141 -4.97 -5.88 -6.61
CA ASP A 141 -4.23 -4.68 -7.03
C ASP A 141 -5.12 -3.75 -7.88
N LEU A 142 -5.85 -4.29 -8.86
CA LEU A 142 -6.81 -3.54 -9.67
C LEU A 142 -7.91 -2.90 -8.81
N LYS A 143 -8.46 -3.64 -7.83
CA LYS A 143 -9.44 -3.08 -6.88
C LYS A 143 -8.85 -1.93 -6.07
N LYS A 144 -7.60 -2.02 -5.62
CA LYS A 144 -6.92 -0.96 -4.87
C LYS A 144 -6.77 0.30 -5.75
N LYS A 145 -6.32 0.12 -6.99
CA LYS A 145 -6.18 1.18 -8.01
C LYS A 145 -7.51 1.86 -8.34
N LEU A 146 -8.55 1.09 -8.64
CA LEU A 146 -9.91 1.59 -8.87
C LEU A 146 -10.47 2.28 -7.61
N GLY A 147 -10.13 1.78 -6.42
CA GLY A 147 -10.46 2.41 -5.14
C GLY A 147 -9.88 3.82 -5.01
N MET A 148 -8.64 4.04 -5.49
CA MET A 148 -8.00 5.35 -5.48
C MET A 148 -8.60 6.29 -6.53
N ILE A 149 -8.94 5.80 -7.73
CA ILE A 149 -9.40 6.66 -8.83
C ILE A 149 -10.90 6.99 -8.73
N SER A 150 -11.77 5.98 -8.56
CA SER A 150 -13.23 6.14 -8.75
C SER A 150 -14.11 5.50 -7.68
N GLN A 151 -13.73 4.34 -7.13
CA GLN A 151 -14.63 3.51 -6.32
C GLN A 151 -14.62 3.90 -4.83
N GLY A 152 -13.47 4.32 -4.32
CA GLY A 152 -13.30 4.65 -2.90
C GLY A 152 -14.13 5.85 -2.45
N VAL A 153 -14.32 5.98 -1.14
CA VAL A 153 -14.98 7.15 -0.54
C VAL A 153 -14.16 8.42 -0.81
N ASN A 154 -12.84 8.32 -0.74
CA ASN A 154 -11.90 9.40 -1.03
C ASN A 154 -11.26 9.22 -2.41
N ALA A 155 -12.03 8.75 -3.40
CA ALA A 155 -11.53 8.56 -4.76
C ALA A 155 -11.20 9.91 -5.42
N TRP A 156 -10.16 9.96 -6.24
CA TRP A 156 -9.67 11.19 -6.86
C TRP A 156 -10.71 11.87 -7.75
N LEU A 157 -11.42 11.10 -8.59
CA LEU A 157 -12.49 11.63 -9.44
C LEU A 157 -13.66 12.22 -8.63
N LYS A 158 -13.88 11.76 -7.39
CA LYS A 158 -14.94 12.30 -6.51
C LYS A 158 -14.50 13.57 -5.77
N LEU A 159 -13.19 13.75 -5.59
CA LEU A 159 -12.59 14.86 -4.85
C LEU A 159 -12.02 15.94 -5.78
N CYS A 160 -11.97 15.68 -7.09
CA CYS A 160 -11.63 16.67 -8.09
C CYS A 160 -12.70 17.77 -8.09
N THR A 161 -12.25 19.01 -7.94
CA THR A 161 -13.11 20.19 -7.98
C THR A 161 -13.37 20.63 -9.42
N THR A 162 -14.34 21.51 -9.62
CA THR A 162 -14.64 22.14 -10.92
C THR A 162 -13.46 22.90 -11.54
N HIS A 163 -12.42 23.21 -10.75
CA HIS A 163 -11.20 23.86 -11.22
C HIS A 163 -10.09 22.85 -11.58
N ASN A 164 -10.42 21.57 -11.76
CA ASN A 164 -9.46 20.48 -12.02
C ASN A 164 -8.38 20.38 -10.95
N ARG A 165 -8.80 20.50 -9.67
CA ARG A 165 -7.89 20.43 -8.52
C ARG A 165 -8.35 19.42 -7.48
N ILE A 166 -7.38 18.74 -6.88
CA ILE A 166 -7.57 17.88 -5.69
C ILE A 166 -6.91 18.55 -4.49
N HIS A 167 -7.73 18.85 -3.49
CA HIS A 167 -7.28 19.39 -2.21
C HIS A 167 -7.17 18.24 -1.23
N HIS A 168 -5.94 17.93 -0.81
CA HIS A 168 -5.67 16.90 0.17
C HIS A 168 -5.28 17.55 1.49
N HIS A 169 -5.71 16.94 2.59
CA HIS A 169 -5.33 17.41 3.90
C HIS A 169 -3.98 16.81 4.31
N CYS A 170 -3.07 17.66 4.78
CA CYS A 170 -1.74 17.29 5.24
C CYS A 170 -1.47 17.89 6.63
N SER A 171 -1.03 17.08 7.60
CA SER A 171 -0.66 17.55 8.94
C SER A 171 0.44 16.72 9.57
N VAL A 172 1.22 17.32 10.46
CA VAL A 172 2.21 16.62 11.31
C VAL A 172 1.45 15.84 12.38
N SER A 173 1.19 14.56 12.15
CA SER A 173 0.33 13.76 13.03
C SER A 173 0.82 12.35 13.31
N THR A 174 2.01 11.98 12.83
CA THR A 174 2.63 10.69 13.12
C THR A 174 3.51 10.78 14.37
N ASN A 175 3.74 9.66 15.07
CA ASN A 175 4.55 9.61 16.28
C ASN A 175 6.00 10.08 16.06
N THR A 176 6.51 9.96 14.83
CA THR A 176 7.85 10.40 14.44
C THR A 176 7.84 11.80 13.81
N PHE A 177 6.76 12.57 13.97
CA PHE A 177 6.59 13.92 13.43
C PHE A 177 6.67 14.03 11.90
N ARG A 178 6.47 12.93 11.17
CA ARG A 178 6.20 12.98 9.72
C ARG A 178 4.79 13.47 9.45
N CYS A 179 4.60 14.07 8.28
CA CYS A 179 3.28 14.43 7.77
C CYS A 179 2.43 13.18 7.50
N ALA A 180 1.13 13.29 7.77
CA ALA A 180 0.11 12.34 7.36
C ALA A 180 -0.86 13.02 6.39
N HIS A 181 -1.29 12.27 5.37
CA HIS A 181 -2.14 12.77 4.29
C HIS A 181 -3.49 12.06 4.31
N ARG A 182 -4.59 12.79 4.12
CA ARG A 182 -5.95 12.23 4.07
C ARG A 182 -6.87 13.04 3.16
N LYS A 183 -7.93 12.36 2.67
CA LYS A 183 -8.99 12.94 1.83
C LYS A 183 -8.50 13.72 0.59
N PRO A 184 -7.77 13.10 -0.35
CA PRO A 184 -7.26 11.72 -0.36
C PRO A 184 -5.84 11.62 0.24
N ASN A 185 -5.34 10.40 0.42
CA ASN A 185 -3.94 10.21 0.81
C ASN A 185 -3.04 10.25 -0.44
N LEU A 186 -2.51 11.44 -0.77
CA LEU A 186 -1.63 11.62 -1.93
C LEU A 186 -0.20 11.08 -1.74
N ALA A 187 0.21 10.76 -0.51
CA ALA A 187 1.48 10.07 -0.28
C ALA A 187 1.45 8.60 -0.76
N GLN A 188 0.27 8.06 -1.10
CA GLN A 188 0.07 6.69 -1.57
C GLN A 188 -0.22 6.59 -3.07
N VAL A 189 -0.02 7.66 -3.85
CA VAL A 189 -0.14 7.58 -5.32
C VAL A 189 0.82 6.50 -5.84
N PRO A 190 0.35 5.53 -6.65
CA PRO A 190 1.21 4.49 -7.21
C PRO A 190 2.43 5.07 -7.94
N ALA A 191 3.55 4.35 -7.93
CA ALA A 191 4.77 4.78 -8.62
C ALA A 191 4.64 4.66 -10.16
N GLU A 192 3.63 3.95 -10.65
CA GLU A 192 3.34 3.77 -12.06
C GLU A 192 3.10 5.11 -12.76
N LYS A 193 3.78 5.31 -13.90
CA LYS A 193 3.73 6.53 -14.72
C LYS A 193 2.29 6.98 -15.01
N GLN A 194 1.41 6.05 -15.38
CA GLN A 194 0.01 6.35 -15.69
C GLN A 194 -0.78 6.98 -14.55
N PHE A 195 -0.42 6.71 -13.28
CA PHE A 195 -1.04 7.35 -12.11
C PHE A 195 -0.38 8.68 -11.78
N ARG A 196 0.96 8.75 -11.88
CA ARG A 196 1.72 9.97 -11.56
C ARG A 196 1.44 11.10 -12.54
N GLU A 197 1.27 10.79 -13.82
CA GLU A 197 0.95 11.77 -14.86
C GLU A 197 -0.46 12.36 -14.78
N LEU A 198 -1.33 11.84 -13.90
CA LEU A 198 -2.63 12.47 -13.63
C LEU A 198 -2.47 13.76 -12.84
N PHE A 199 -1.38 13.90 -12.08
CA PHE A 199 -1.08 15.10 -11.30
C PHE A 199 -0.14 15.97 -12.11
N THR A 200 -0.62 17.14 -12.52
CA THR A 200 0.07 18.01 -13.48
C THR A 200 0.51 19.31 -12.82
N ALA A 201 1.38 20.06 -13.52
CA ALA A 201 1.68 21.42 -13.11
C ALA A 201 0.44 22.31 -13.31
N SER A 202 0.33 23.40 -12.53
CA SER A 202 -0.69 24.41 -12.79
C SER A 202 -0.52 25.01 -14.20
N PRO A 203 -1.62 25.44 -14.86
CA PRO A 203 -1.53 26.07 -16.17
C PRO A 203 -0.52 27.22 -16.20
N GLY A 204 0.39 27.21 -17.19
CA GLY A 204 1.46 28.20 -17.33
C GLY A 204 2.70 27.94 -16.46
N ASN A 205 2.69 26.93 -15.60
CA ASN A 205 3.80 26.58 -14.71
C ASN A 205 4.46 25.27 -15.13
N ILE A 206 5.66 25.04 -14.60
CA ILE A 206 6.38 23.76 -14.67
C ILE A 206 6.44 23.12 -13.27
N MET A 207 6.49 21.79 -13.22
CA MET A 207 6.64 21.06 -11.95
C MET A 207 8.13 20.81 -11.69
N VAL A 208 8.59 21.15 -10.49
CA VAL A 208 9.95 20.88 -10.02
C VAL A 208 9.87 19.89 -8.86
N GLY A 209 10.45 18.71 -9.04
CA GLY A 209 10.58 17.70 -7.99
C GLY A 209 11.93 17.82 -7.29
N ALA A 210 11.92 17.78 -5.96
CA ALA A 210 13.13 17.70 -5.14
C ALA A 210 12.94 16.61 -4.07
N ASP A 211 13.98 15.83 -3.83
CA ASP A 211 13.99 14.77 -2.82
C ASP A 211 15.34 14.74 -2.08
N LEU A 212 15.32 14.28 -0.84
CA LEU A 212 16.51 14.19 0.00
C LEU A 212 17.25 12.87 -0.28
N SER A 213 18.40 12.98 -0.96
CA SER A 213 19.21 11.83 -1.36
C SER A 213 19.67 11.00 -0.15
N GLY A 214 19.05 9.82 0.04
CA GLY A 214 19.47 8.85 1.06
C GLY A 214 19.39 9.38 2.49
N ILE A 215 18.42 10.25 2.80
CA ILE A 215 18.35 10.97 4.08
C ILE A 215 18.44 10.06 5.30
N GLU A 216 17.80 8.89 5.27
CA GLU A 216 17.80 7.97 6.41
C GLU A 216 19.19 7.36 6.68
N LEU A 217 19.95 7.04 5.62
CA LEU A 217 21.33 6.58 5.76
C LEU A 217 22.25 7.71 6.24
N ARG A 218 21.99 8.96 5.83
CA ARG A 218 22.72 10.14 6.32
C ARG A 218 22.44 10.41 7.79
N MET A 219 21.19 10.25 8.23
CA MET A 219 20.83 10.35 9.65
C MET A 219 21.48 9.25 10.47
N LEU A 220 21.50 8.01 9.96
CA LEU A 220 22.25 6.92 10.59
C LEU A 220 23.75 7.24 10.70
N ALA A 221 24.35 7.72 9.62
CA ALA A 221 25.76 8.12 9.58
C ALA A 221 26.07 9.18 10.65
N HIS A 222 25.20 10.18 10.79
CA HIS A 222 25.33 11.22 11.81
C HIS A 222 25.36 10.63 13.23
N TYR A 223 24.43 9.72 13.56
CA TYR A 223 24.41 9.10 14.89
C TYR A 223 25.56 8.11 15.14
N LEU A 224 26.06 7.45 14.08
CA LEU A 224 27.20 6.54 14.17
C LEU A 224 28.54 7.26 14.30
N GLY A 225 28.64 8.52 13.86
CA GLY A 225 29.89 9.29 13.84
C GLY A 225 30.65 9.30 15.17
N ARG A 226 29.93 9.33 16.30
CA ARG A 226 30.54 9.27 17.64
C ARG A 226 31.21 7.93 17.98
N TYR A 227 30.90 6.87 17.23
CA TYR A 227 31.39 5.50 17.45
C TYR A 227 32.39 5.05 16.39
N ASP A 228 32.28 5.56 15.17
CA ASP A 228 33.12 5.13 14.04
C ASP A 228 34.02 6.24 13.48
N GLY A 229 34.09 7.39 14.16
CA GLY A 229 34.90 8.53 13.75
C GLY A 229 34.42 9.17 12.44
N GLY A 230 33.18 8.94 12.01
CA GLY A 230 32.64 9.45 10.76
C GLY A 230 32.92 8.55 9.55
N ARG A 231 33.51 7.37 9.73
CA ARG A 231 33.83 6.43 8.65
C ARG A 231 32.61 6.11 7.77
N TYR A 232 31.44 5.85 8.36
CA TYR A 232 30.23 5.56 7.59
C TYR A 232 29.73 6.77 6.80
N ALA A 233 29.89 7.99 7.34
CA ALA A 233 29.54 9.22 6.64
C ALA A 233 30.46 9.47 5.43
N ASP A 234 31.76 9.22 5.59
CA ASP A 234 32.75 9.36 4.52
C ASP A 234 32.45 8.41 3.35
N ILE A 235 32.24 7.12 3.64
CA ILE A 235 31.87 6.12 2.62
C ILE A 235 30.56 6.50 1.93
N LEU A 236 29.57 7.02 2.67
CA LEU A 236 28.28 7.41 2.11
C LEU A 236 28.38 8.60 1.12
N LEU A 237 29.37 9.48 1.29
CA LEU A 237 29.56 10.67 0.47
C LEU A 237 30.50 10.44 -0.71
N ASN A 238 31.55 9.64 -0.49
CA ASN A 238 32.67 9.50 -1.41
C ASN A 238 32.72 8.14 -2.12
N ASP A 239 31.94 7.17 -1.67
CA ASP A 239 31.96 5.78 -2.15
C ASP A 239 30.54 5.23 -2.42
N ASP A 240 30.49 4.02 -2.98
CA ASP A 240 29.24 3.29 -3.11
C ASP A 240 28.95 2.49 -1.83
N ILE A 241 28.21 3.10 -0.90
CA ILE A 241 27.83 2.46 0.36
C ILE A 241 27.11 1.12 0.17
N HIS A 242 26.36 0.96 -0.91
CA HIS A 242 25.68 -0.30 -1.19
C HIS A 242 26.70 -1.36 -1.59
N GLN A 243 27.65 -1.04 -2.48
CA GLN A 243 28.71 -1.97 -2.84
C GLN A 243 29.55 -2.38 -1.62
N VAL A 244 29.98 -1.41 -0.81
CA VAL A 244 30.76 -1.67 0.41
C VAL A 244 30.00 -2.59 1.39
N ASN A 245 28.71 -2.37 1.57
CA ASN A 245 27.89 -3.23 2.41
C ASN A 245 27.70 -4.63 1.78
N ALA A 246 27.54 -4.71 0.46
CA ALA A 246 27.40 -5.96 -0.28
C ALA A 246 28.63 -6.85 -0.11
N ASP A 247 29.81 -6.28 -0.28
CA ASP A 247 31.09 -7.00 -0.16
C ASP A 247 31.30 -7.54 1.26
N LYS A 248 30.89 -6.77 2.27
CA LYS A 248 31.02 -7.18 3.69
C LYS A 248 30.12 -8.35 4.08
N ILE A 249 28.92 -8.45 3.50
CA ILE A 249 27.96 -9.51 3.82
C ILE A 249 27.92 -10.62 2.77
N GLY A 250 28.70 -10.49 1.68
CA GLY A 250 28.83 -11.49 0.63
C GLY A 250 27.62 -11.60 -0.29
N ILE A 251 26.92 -10.51 -0.57
CA ILE A 251 25.75 -10.50 -1.48
C ILE A 251 25.89 -9.46 -2.57
N THR A 252 25.02 -9.50 -3.58
CA THR A 252 25.09 -8.54 -4.68
C THR A 252 24.65 -7.13 -4.25
N ARG A 253 25.18 -6.11 -4.93
CA ARG A 253 24.76 -4.70 -4.76
C ARG A 253 23.26 -4.48 -4.92
N ARG A 254 22.60 -5.30 -5.75
CA ARG A 254 21.15 -5.23 -5.94
C ARG A 254 20.40 -5.71 -4.69
N GLN A 255 20.84 -6.82 -4.09
CA GLN A 255 20.21 -7.42 -2.91
C GLN A 255 20.45 -6.61 -1.64
N VAL A 256 21.66 -6.07 -1.46
CA VAL A 256 22.04 -5.38 -0.21
C VAL A 256 21.22 -4.14 0.09
N LYS A 257 20.70 -3.44 -0.93
CA LYS A 257 19.82 -2.29 -0.68
C LYS A 257 18.59 -2.71 0.12
N THR A 258 17.88 -3.74 -0.33
CA THR A 258 16.68 -4.27 0.34
C THR A 258 17.02 -4.77 1.75
N VAL A 259 18.11 -5.56 1.87
CA VAL A 259 18.56 -6.12 3.16
C VAL A 259 18.95 -5.02 4.15
N THR A 260 19.66 -3.98 3.70
CA THR A 260 20.08 -2.84 4.56
C THR A 260 18.85 -2.11 5.12
N TYR A 261 17.87 -1.79 4.28
CA TYR A 261 16.65 -1.13 4.76
C TYR A 261 15.80 -2.04 5.65
N ALA A 262 15.70 -3.33 5.34
CA ALA A 262 15.01 -4.29 6.20
C ALA A 262 15.64 -4.31 7.60
N PHE A 263 16.97 -4.38 7.68
CA PHE A 263 17.71 -4.31 8.94
C PHE A 263 17.46 -2.99 9.67
N LEU A 264 17.56 -1.84 8.99
CA LEU A 264 17.36 -0.53 9.60
C LEU A 264 15.95 -0.31 10.16
N TYR A 265 14.94 -0.92 9.53
CA TYR A 265 13.56 -0.90 10.03
C TYR A 265 13.25 -2.01 11.04
N GLY A 266 14.24 -2.73 11.53
CA GLY A 266 14.08 -3.75 12.56
C GLY A 266 13.35 -5.01 12.07
N ALA A 267 13.56 -5.41 10.82
CA ALA A 267 13.08 -6.69 10.32
C ALA A 267 13.67 -7.84 11.16
N GLY A 268 12.82 -8.79 11.58
CA GLY A 268 13.28 -10.03 12.22
C GLY A 268 14.01 -10.94 11.25
N ASN A 269 14.69 -11.96 11.78
CA ASN A 269 15.57 -12.87 11.03
C ASN A 269 14.91 -13.45 9.75
N GLU A 270 13.68 -13.96 9.87
CA GLU A 270 12.94 -14.54 8.74
C GLU A 270 12.68 -13.51 7.63
N LYS A 271 12.27 -12.30 8.00
CA LYS A 271 12.01 -11.21 7.05
C LYS A 271 13.29 -10.71 6.38
N ILE A 272 14.42 -10.71 7.09
CA ILE A 272 15.74 -10.42 6.50
C ILE A 272 16.10 -11.51 5.46
N GLY A 273 15.91 -12.78 5.79
CA GLY A 273 16.13 -13.91 4.87
C GLY A 273 15.28 -13.79 3.60
N MET A 274 13.97 -13.59 3.74
CA MET A 274 13.06 -13.39 2.59
C MET A 274 13.40 -12.14 1.78
N SER A 275 13.97 -11.10 2.40
CA SER A 275 14.41 -9.90 1.66
C SER A 275 15.60 -10.20 0.74
N TYR A 276 16.45 -11.17 1.10
CA TYR A 276 17.53 -11.65 0.25
C TYR A 276 16.98 -12.50 -0.91
N ASP A 277 16.10 -13.46 -0.63
CA ASP A 277 15.56 -14.40 -1.63
C ASP A 277 14.69 -13.71 -2.70
N ASN A 278 14.00 -12.63 -2.34
CA ASN A 278 13.09 -11.90 -3.23
C ASN A 278 13.72 -10.74 -4.01
N SER A 279 15.04 -10.48 -3.86
CA SER A 279 15.74 -9.32 -4.45
C SER A 279 16.49 -9.66 -5.74
#